data_AF-A0A2W5AWL1-F1
#
_entry.id   AF-A0A2W5AWL1-F1
#
_cell.length_a   1.000
_cell.length_b   1.000
_cell.length_c   1.000
_cell.angle_alpha   90.00
_cell.angle_beta   90.00
_cell.angle_gamma   90.00
#
_symmetry.space_group_name_H-M   'P 1'
#
loop_
_entity.id
_entity.type
_entity.pdbx_description
1 polymer ?
#
loop_
_entity_poly.entity_id
_entity_poly.type
_entity_poly.pdbx_seq_one_letter_code
_entity_poly.pdbx_strand_id
1 'polypeptide(L)'
;MTLGVFSATNPRTFLGVSAGAVLLAGFGGLVVSRGTENTMLAILVLAVLFAVTAARSVRLRDFGVSSTRWLRSAAVSAVVVSLLAAVLVTLMIIVADRNPTFYQDFASFTVQAHGYEVAGGVRYASDGPGMPVGTFALTGLCVFLSFLMGTVAGSALGAVYGARGTRACVVAAVGSFVVAYGVGAVFMVLDVNIAAPWPGVPMFAAVVCVVSGLVLAWALRTQRRPMPAVVPELPGVTPGHRG
;
A
#
# COMPACT_ATOMS: atom_id res chain seq x y z
N MET A 1 0.16 -22.39 6.91
CA MET A 1 0.88 -21.39 6.08
C MET A 1 -0.12 -20.37 5.54
N THR A 2 -0.09 -19.13 6.03
CA THR A 2 -1.19 -18.13 5.92
C THR A 2 -0.94 -17.00 4.88
N LEU A 3 0.24 -16.97 4.25
CA LEU A 3 0.55 -16.02 3.16
C LEU A 3 -0.11 -16.41 1.82
N GLY A 4 -0.67 -17.61 1.73
CA GLY A 4 -0.96 -18.23 0.43
C GLY A 4 -2.20 -17.75 -0.29
N VAL A 5 -3.22 -17.17 0.36
CA VAL A 5 -4.52 -16.95 -0.31
C VAL A 5 -4.53 -15.69 -1.17
N PHE A 6 -3.92 -14.61 -0.69
CA PHE A 6 -3.90 -13.34 -1.41
C PHE A 6 -2.99 -13.40 -2.63
N SER A 7 -1.78 -13.93 -2.48
CA SER A 7 -0.79 -14.05 -3.55
C SER A 7 -0.85 -15.38 -4.32
N ALA A 8 -1.78 -16.29 -3.97
CA ALA A 8 -1.91 -17.64 -4.57
C ALA A 8 -1.91 -17.62 -6.10
N THR A 9 -2.56 -16.63 -6.69
CA THR A 9 -2.72 -16.55 -8.14
C THR A 9 -1.42 -16.20 -8.87
N ASN A 10 -0.44 -15.59 -8.19
CA ASN A 10 0.86 -15.30 -8.78
C ASN A 10 1.97 -15.03 -7.72
N PRO A 11 2.41 -16.06 -6.97
CA PRO A 11 3.28 -15.86 -5.82
C PRO A 11 4.67 -15.38 -6.22
N ARG A 12 5.23 -15.87 -7.34
CA ARG A 12 6.56 -15.48 -7.81
C ARG A 12 6.61 -14.03 -8.28
N THR A 13 5.63 -13.59 -9.07
CA THR A 13 5.57 -12.18 -9.50
C THR A 13 5.29 -11.25 -8.32
N PHE A 14 4.43 -11.66 -7.37
CA PHE A 14 4.20 -10.87 -6.17
C PHE A 14 5.48 -10.66 -5.37
N LEU A 15 6.21 -11.75 -5.08
CA LEU A 15 7.48 -11.67 -4.37
C LEU A 15 8.53 -10.88 -5.16
N GLY A 16 8.70 -11.16 -6.46
CA GLY A 16 9.68 -10.48 -7.30
C GLY A 16 9.45 -8.98 -7.42
N VAL A 17 8.21 -8.55 -7.71
CA VAL A 17 7.87 -7.12 -7.84
C VAL A 17 7.93 -6.42 -6.49
N SER A 18 7.49 -7.08 -5.40
CA SER A 18 7.59 -6.50 -4.06
C SER A 18 9.05 -6.30 -3.62
N ALA A 19 9.92 -7.28 -3.87
CA ALA A 19 11.35 -7.17 -3.59
C ALA A 19 11.99 -6.07 -4.44
N GLY A 20 11.67 -6.01 -5.74
CA GLY A 20 12.16 -4.96 -6.64
C GLY A 20 11.72 -3.56 -6.19
N ALA A 21 10.45 -3.39 -5.79
CA ALA A 21 9.94 -2.11 -5.29
C ALA A 21 10.58 -1.70 -3.96
N VAL A 22 10.80 -2.64 -3.04
CA VAL A 22 11.50 -2.39 -1.77
C VAL A 22 12.94 -1.95 -2.03
N LEU A 23 13.66 -2.66 -2.92
CA LEU A 23 15.03 -2.29 -3.31
C LEU A 23 15.06 -0.92 -3.99
N LEU A 24 14.12 -0.63 -4.89
CA LEU A 24 14.01 0.67 -5.55
C LEU A 24 13.77 1.79 -4.53
N ALA A 25 12.90 1.58 -3.55
CA ALA A 25 12.63 2.55 -2.50
C ALA A 25 13.87 2.88 -1.67
N GLY A 26 14.61 1.86 -1.23
CA GLY A 26 15.80 2.06 -0.39
C GLY A 26 17.01 2.59 -1.17
N PHE A 27 17.31 1.96 -2.31
CA PHE A 27 18.58 2.20 -3.02
C PHE A 27 18.44 3.16 -4.21
N GLY A 28 17.23 3.54 -4.62
CA GLY A 28 17.02 4.43 -5.77
C GLY A 28 17.70 5.80 -5.62
N GLY A 29 17.78 6.32 -4.40
CA GLY A 29 18.53 7.55 -4.08
C GLY A 29 20.03 7.44 -4.37
N LEU A 30 20.63 6.27 -4.13
CA LEU A 30 22.06 6.04 -4.35
C LEU A 30 22.45 5.93 -5.83
N VAL A 31 21.49 5.57 -6.70
CA VAL A 31 21.76 5.32 -8.12
C VAL A 31 21.41 6.53 -9.00
N VAL A 32 20.37 7.29 -8.64
CA VAL A 32 19.81 8.35 -9.50
C VAL A 32 19.73 9.72 -8.80
N SER A 33 20.20 9.86 -7.55
CA SER A 33 20.13 11.12 -6.77
C SER A 33 18.70 11.66 -6.61
N ARG A 34 17.72 10.77 -6.38
CA ARG A 34 16.29 11.11 -6.24
C ARG A 34 15.54 10.14 -5.30
N GLY A 35 15.94 10.10 -4.03
CA GLY A 35 15.42 9.15 -3.02
C GLY A 35 13.91 9.24 -2.80
N THR A 36 13.37 10.44 -2.68
CA THR A 36 11.94 10.71 -2.48
C THR A 36 11.11 10.25 -3.67
N GLU A 37 11.52 10.59 -4.90
CA GLU A 37 10.79 10.20 -6.11
C GLU A 37 10.75 8.67 -6.27
N ASN A 38 11.87 7.99 -6.01
CA ASN A 38 11.93 6.53 -6.07
C ASN A 38 11.11 5.86 -4.98
N THR A 39 11.05 6.46 -3.78
CA THR A 39 10.19 5.98 -2.69
C THR A 39 8.71 6.14 -3.06
N MET A 40 8.31 7.28 -3.62
CA MET A 40 6.94 7.50 -4.11
C MET A 40 6.59 6.54 -5.25
N LEU A 41 7.51 6.33 -6.20
CA LEU A 41 7.34 5.37 -7.29
C LEU A 41 7.17 3.95 -6.75
N ALA A 42 7.96 3.55 -5.76
CA ALA A 42 7.83 2.25 -5.12
C ALA A 42 6.47 2.07 -4.40
N ILE A 43 5.97 3.12 -3.73
CA ILE A 43 4.62 3.12 -3.13
C ILE A 43 3.57 2.89 -4.23
N LEU A 44 3.66 3.59 -5.36
CA LEU A 44 2.74 3.42 -6.50
C LEU A 44 2.82 2.01 -7.10
N VAL A 45 4.02 1.49 -7.32
CA VAL A 45 4.24 0.13 -7.84
C VAL A 45 3.61 -0.90 -6.91
N LEU A 46 3.81 -0.77 -5.59
CA LEU A 46 3.19 -1.64 -4.61
C LEU A 46 1.66 -1.49 -4.57
N ALA A 47 1.12 -0.28 -4.66
CA ALA A 47 -0.31 -0.06 -4.74
C ALA A 47 -0.93 -0.78 -5.96
N VAL A 48 -0.30 -0.66 -7.14
CA VAL A 48 -0.73 -1.36 -8.36
C VAL A 48 -0.61 -2.88 -8.21
N LEU A 49 0.51 -3.37 -7.65
CA LEU A 49 0.70 -4.80 -7.42
C LEU A 49 -0.40 -5.36 -6.50
N PHE A 50 -0.70 -4.68 -5.41
CA PHE A 50 -1.78 -5.08 -4.49
C PHE A 50 -3.15 -4.99 -5.16
N ALA A 51 -3.40 -3.99 -6.01
CA ALA A 51 -4.63 -3.89 -6.78
C ALA A 51 -4.81 -5.05 -7.76
N VAL A 52 -3.78 -5.38 -8.56
CA VAL A 52 -3.81 -6.51 -9.50
C VAL A 52 -3.97 -7.83 -8.74
N THR A 53 -3.26 -8.00 -7.63
CA THR A 53 -3.32 -9.22 -6.81
C THR A 53 -4.69 -9.38 -6.15
N ALA A 54 -5.27 -8.31 -5.62
CA ALA A 54 -6.60 -8.31 -5.04
C ALA A 54 -7.68 -8.60 -6.10
N ALA A 55 -7.58 -7.99 -7.28
CA ALA A 55 -8.51 -8.21 -8.39
C ALA A 55 -8.55 -9.68 -8.84
N ARG A 56 -7.40 -10.36 -8.85
CA ARG A 56 -7.31 -11.78 -9.21
C ARG A 56 -7.76 -12.69 -8.08
N SER A 57 -7.26 -12.47 -6.87
CA SER A 57 -7.49 -13.35 -5.72
C SER A 57 -8.89 -13.22 -5.12
N VAL A 58 -9.60 -12.09 -5.29
CA VAL A 58 -10.98 -11.95 -4.78
C VAL A 58 -11.94 -12.94 -5.44
N ARG A 59 -11.64 -13.42 -6.66
CA ARG A 59 -12.40 -14.47 -7.35
C ARG A 59 -12.24 -15.85 -6.72
N LEU A 60 -11.23 -16.07 -5.88
CA LEU A 60 -11.09 -17.31 -5.12
C LEU A 60 -12.28 -17.56 -4.17
N ARG A 61 -13.04 -16.51 -3.86
CA ARG A 61 -14.30 -16.60 -3.10
C ARG A 61 -15.37 -17.40 -3.84
N ASP A 62 -15.35 -17.41 -5.17
CA ASP A 62 -16.27 -18.22 -5.98
C ASP A 62 -15.97 -19.72 -5.82
N PHE A 63 -14.78 -20.08 -5.34
CA PHE A 63 -14.33 -21.44 -5.05
C PHE A 63 -14.38 -21.80 -3.55
N GLY A 64 -15.16 -21.06 -2.75
CA GLY A 64 -15.40 -21.38 -1.33
C GLY A 64 -14.39 -20.81 -0.34
N VAL A 65 -13.46 -19.95 -0.76
CA VAL A 65 -12.55 -19.25 0.16
C VAL A 65 -13.32 -18.17 0.94
N SER A 66 -13.26 -18.24 2.28
CA SER A 66 -13.93 -17.25 3.13
C SER A 66 -13.31 -15.85 3.00
N SER A 67 -14.16 -14.82 2.97
CA SER A 67 -13.73 -13.41 2.91
C SER A 67 -12.78 -13.05 4.07
N THR A 68 -13.02 -13.59 5.26
CA THR A 68 -12.18 -13.36 6.45
C THR A 68 -10.77 -13.92 6.29
N ARG A 69 -10.64 -15.11 5.69
CA ARG A 69 -9.31 -15.72 5.42
C ARG A 69 -8.56 -14.93 4.36
N TRP A 70 -9.25 -14.50 3.30
CA TRP A 70 -8.66 -13.63 2.26
C TRP A 70 -8.20 -12.30 2.85
N LEU A 71 -9.04 -11.63 3.66
CA LEU A 71 -8.73 -10.34 4.28
C LEU A 71 -7.52 -10.44 5.22
N ARG A 72 -7.47 -11.48 6.06
CA ARG A 72 -6.33 -11.70 6.97
C ARG A 72 -5.03 -11.91 6.19
N SER A 73 -5.07 -12.65 5.08
CA SER A 73 -3.90 -12.88 4.22
C SER A 73 -3.44 -11.59 3.52
N ALA A 74 -4.38 -10.78 3.03
CA ALA A 74 -4.10 -9.47 2.44
C ALA A 74 -3.47 -8.50 3.46
N ALA A 75 -4.05 -8.41 4.66
CA ALA A 75 -3.57 -7.56 5.74
C ALA A 75 -2.15 -7.94 6.18
N VAL A 76 -1.88 -9.23 6.39
CA VAL A 76 -0.52 -9.71 6.73
C VAL A 76 0.48 -9.36 5.62
N SER A 77 0.10 -9.55 4.35
CA SER A 77 0.97 -9.22 3.22
C SER A 77 1.28 -7.72 3.15
N ALA A 78 0.26 -6.88 3.34
CA ALA A 78 0.39 -5.42 3.36
C ALA A 78 1.32 -4.96 4.49
N VAL A 79 1.12 -5.47 5.72
CA VAL A 79 1.94 -5.14 6.87
C VAL A 79 3.39 -5.58 6.67
N VAL A 80 3.62 -6.82 6.24
CA VAL A 80 4.98 -7.36 6.05
C VAL A 80 5.75 -6.59 4.98
N VAL A 81 5.15 -6.36 3.80
CA VAL A 81 5.82 -5.64 2.72
C VAL A 81 6.08 -4.18 3.12
N SER A 82 5.12 -3.52 3.76
CA SER A 82 5.28 -2.13 4.21
C SER A 82 6.34 -2.01 5.31
N LEU A 83 6.41 -2.97 6.22
CA LEU A 83 7.43 -3.01 7.28
C LEU A 83 8.83 -3.21 6.69
N LEU A 84 8.99 -4.14 5.76
CA LEU A 84 10.28 -4.37 5.08
C LEU A 84 10.73 -3.14 4.30
N ALA A 85 9.81 -2.52 3.54
CA ALA A 85 10.08 -1.27 2.83
C ALA A 85 10.50 -0.16 3.80
N ALA A 86 9.75 0.01 4.89
CA ALA A 86 10.03 1.02 5.89
C ALA A 86 11.38 0.83 6.56
N VAL A 87 11.70 -0.39 7.01
CA VAL A 87 13.00 -0.69 7.61
C VAL A 87 14.12 -0.35 6.64
N LEU A 88 14.03 -0.77 5.38
CA LEU A 88 15.10 -0.53 4.41
C LEU A 88 15.27 0.97 4.09
N VAL A 89 14.18 1.67 3.78
CA VAL A 89 14.22 3.12 3.49
C VAL A 89 14.74 3.89 4.70
N THR A 90 14.27 3.54 5.89
CA THR A 90 14.67 4.20 7.13
C THR A 90 16.14 3.96 7.44
N LEU A 91 16.67 2.75 7.22
CA LEU A 91 18.10 2.48 7.30
C LEU A 91 18.91 3.30 6.29
N MET A 92 18.40 3.47 5.07
CA MET A 92 19.06 4.28 4.05
C MET A 92 19.07 5.76 4.41
N ILE A 93 18.02 6.26 5.06
CA ILE A 93 18.00 7.61 5.63
C ILE A 93 19.11 7.76 6.69
N ILE A 94 19.38 6.76 7.53
CA ILE A 94 20.51 6.81 8.49
C ILE A 94 21.85 6.89 7.76
N VAL A 95 22.04 6.06 6.74
CA VAL A 95 23.28 6.02 5.97
C VAL A 95 23.49 7.35 5.23
N ALA A 96 22.41 7.92 4.70
CA ALA A 96 22.41 9.21 4.04
C ALA A 96 22.61 10.38 5.01
N ASP A 97 22.08 10.34 6.24
CA ASP A 97 22.30 11.38 7.27
C ASP A 97 23.78 11.53 7.64
N ARG A 98 24.55 10.44 7.55
CA ARG A 98 26.01 10.45 7.74
C ARG A 98 26.78 10.99 6.53
N ASN A 99 26.14 11.17 5.38
CA ASN A 99 26.73 11.64 4.13
C ASN A 99 25.92 12.80 3.53
N PRO A 100 26.35 14.06 3.70
CA PRO A 100 25.54 15.23 3.38
C PRO A 100 25.10 15.34 1.91
N THR A 101 25.82 14.71 0.99
CA THR A 101 25.49 14.65 -0.44
C THR A 101 24.20 13.90 -0.75
N PHE A 102 23.80 12.94 0.09
CA PHE A 102 22.65 12.05 -0.16
C PHE A 102 21.47 12.33 0.78
N TYR A 103 21.64 13.16 1.81
CA TYR A 103 20.60 13.42 2.80
C TYR A 103 19.40 14.19 2.24
N GLN A 104 19.65 15.16 1.36
CA GLN A 104 18.58 15.98 0.76
C GLN A 104 17.58 15.15 -0.06
N ASP A 105 18.03 14.01 -0.57
CA ASP A 105 17.22 13.12 -1.40
C ASP A 105 16.10 12.41 -0.65
N PHE A 106 16.09 12.38 0.69
CA PHE A 106 15.06 11.71 1.50
C PHE A 106 14.32 12.63 2.48
N ALA A 107 14.58 13.95 2.42
CA ALA A 107 14.12 14.93 3.40
C ALA A 107 12.59 14.97 3.57
N SER A 108 11.80 14.60 2.55
CA SER A 108 10.34 14.61 2.59
C SER A 108 9.71 13.61 3.55
N PHE A 109 10.46 12.59 3.97
CA PHE A 109 9.98 11.55 4.88
C PHE A 109 10.53 11.70 6.31
N THR A 110 11.51 12.56 6.50
CA THR A 110 12.17 12.79 7.79
C THR A 110 11.38 13.76 8.66
N VAL A 111 11.00 13.32 9.86
CA VAL A 111 10.38 14.18 10.87
C VAL A 111 11.45 15.18 11.36
N GLN A 112 11.17 16.49 11.38
CA GLN A 112 12.13 17.57 11.69
C GLN A 112 13.19 17.92 10.62
N ALA A 113 12.84 18.00 9.34
CA ALA A 113 13.71 18.56 8.29
C ALA A 113 13.86 20.11 8.35
N HIS A 114 13.77 20.75 9.52
CA HIS A 114 14.17 22.16 9.67
C HIS A 114 15.69 22.19 9.77
N GLY A 115 16.32 22.21 8.59
CA GLY A 115 17.76 22.07 8.42
C GLY A 115 18.53 23.05 9.29
N TYR A 116 19.33 22.52 10.20
CA TYR A 116 20.41 23.28 10.80
C TYR A 116 21.48 23.45 9.71
N GLU A 117 21.75 24.70 9.32
CA GLU A 117 22.92 25.02 8.50
C GLU A 117 24.16 24.89 9.37
N VAL A 118 24.92 23.81 9.17
CA VAL A 118 26.26 23.71 9.71
C VAL A 118 27.19 24.47 8.76
N ALA A 119 28.15 25.23 9.31
CA ALA A 119 29.09 26.05 8.56
C ALA A 119 29.65 25.30 7.32
N GLY A 120 29.47 25.89 6.14
CA GLY A 120 29.77 25.25 4.85
C GLY A 120 28.56 25.00 3.93
N GLY A 121 27.35 25.43 4.33
CA GLY A 121 26.15 25.37 3.49
C GLY A 121 25.45 24.00 3.45
N VAL A 122 25.86 23.08 4.30
CA VAL A 122 25.33 21.72 4.38
C VAL A 122 24.24 21.66 5.45
N ARG A 123 23.05 21.18 5.07
CA ARG A 123 21.88 21.06 5.95
C ARG A 123 21.74 19.62 6.45
N TYR A 124 21.79 19.44 7.77
CA TYR A 124 21.51 18.17 8.43
C TYR A 124 20.12 18.19 9.08
N ALA A 125 19.57 17.01 9.39
CA ALA A 125 18.32 16.84 10.13
C ALA A 125 18.38 17.31 11.59
N SER A 126 19.60 17.40 12.12
CA SER A 126 19.91 17.61 13.54
C SER A 126 21.09 18.57 13.68
N ASP A 127 21.32 19.06 14.90
CA ASP A 127 22.49 19.85 15.33
C ASP A 127 23.79 19.01 15.26
N GLY A 128 24.16 18.56 14.04
CA GLY A 128 25.27 17.66 13.76
C GLY A 128 24.86 16.31 13.15
N PRO A 129 25.84 15.48 12.73
CA PRO A 129 25.58 14.16 12.17
C PRO A 129 24.98 13.21 13.22
N GLY A 130 23.85 12.57 12.88
CA GLY A 130 23.17 11.60 13.72
C GLY A 130 21.84 12.12 14.28
N MET A 131 20.74 11.66 13.68
CA MET A 131 19.39 11.92 14.18
C MET A 131 19.12 11.36 15.59
N PRO A 132 18.36 12.08 16.44
CA PRO A 132 17.82 11.55 17.68
C PRO A 132 16.96 10.30 17.44
N VAL A 133 17.01 9.33 18.37
CA VAL A 133 16.26 8.06 18.27
C VAL A 133 14.75 8.26 18.12
N GLY A 134 14.18 9.28 18.78
CA GLY A 134 12.77 9.62 18.65
C GLY A 134 12.38 10.07 17.25
N THR A 135 13.19 10.96 16.65
CA THR A 135 13.03 11.46 15.28
C THR A 135 13.15 10.34 14.25
N PHE A 136 14.07 9.42 14.49
CA PHE A 136 14.25 8.22 13.69
C PHE A 136 13.04 7.28 13.74
N ALA A 137 12.53 6.98 14.95
CA ALA A 137 11.36 6.12 15.12
C ALA A 137 10.11 6.72 14.47
N LEU A 138 9.91 8.03 14.59
CA LEU A 138 8.78 8.74 13.96
C LEU A 138 8.90 8.78 12.43
N THR A 139 10.12 8.96 11.90
CA THR A 139 10.41 8.87 10.46
C THR A 139 10.07 7.48 9.93
N GLY A 140 10.57 6.43 10.59
CA GLY A 140 10.26 5.05 10.21
C GLY A 140 8.77 4.74 10.27
N LEU A 141 8.06 5.27 11.26
CA LEU A 141 6.61 5.17 11.35
C LEU A 141 5.91 5.87 10.17
N CYS A 142 6.34 7.08 9.79
CA CYS A 142 5.77 7.81 8.65
C CYS A 142 6.00 7.06 7.32
N VAL A 143 7.20 6.51 7.12
CA VAL A 143 7.50 5.69 5.93
C VAL A 143 6.64 4.43 5.92
N PHE A 144 6.56 3.72 7.05
CA PHE A 144 5.69 2.54 7.20
C PHE A 144 4.24 2.84 6.84
N LEU A 145 3.67 3.91 7.42
CA LEU A 145 2.31 4.33 7.16
C LEU A 145 2.10 4.71 5.68
N SER A 146 3.09 5.32 5.04
CA SER A 146 3.04 5.67 3.61
C SER A 146 2.93 4.44 2.70
N PHE A 147 3.75 3.42 2.94
CA PHE A 147 3.64 2.14 2.23
C PHE A 147 2.35 1.40 2.56
N LEU A 148 1.94 1.42 3.83
CA LEU A 148 0.71 0.78 4.27
C LEU A 148 -0.52 1.39 3.59
N MET A 149 -0.60 2.72 3.49
CA MET A 149 -1.66 3.41 2.76
C MET A 149 -1.75 2.94 1.31
N GLY A 150 -0.62 2.89 0.59
CA GLY A 150 -0.59 2.44 -0.80
C GLY A 150 -1.07 1.00 -0.97
N THR A 151 -0.58 0.08 -0.14
CA THR A 151 -0.96 -1.35 -0.20
C THR A 151 -2.43 -1.58 0.18
N VAL A 152 -2.94 -0.87 1.18
CA VAL A 152 -4.34 -0.96 1.62
C VAL A 152 -5.30 -0.37 0.58
N ALA A 153 -5.00 0.83 0.06
CA ALA A 153 -5.81 1.47 -0.99
C ALA A 153 -5.81 0.64 -2.28
N GLY A 154 -4.64 0.15 -2.69
CA GLY A 154 -4.50 -0.77 -3.82
C GLY A 154 -5.36 -2.01 -3.65
N SER A 155 -5.28 -2.67 -2.48
CA SER A 155 -6.10 -3.86 -2.17
C SER A 155 -7.59 -3.59 -2.26
N ALA A 156 -8.07 -2.46 -1.74
CA ALA A 156 -9.48 -2.10 -1.76
C ALA A 156 -9.99 -1.88 -3.18
N LEU A 157 -9.27 -1.07 -3.98
CA LEU A 157 -9.64 -0.81 -5.38
C LEU A 157 -9.56 -2.08 -6.23
N GLY A 158 -8.53 -2.89 -6.04
CA GLY A 158 -8.39 -4.18 -6.71
C GLY A 158 -9.54 -5.14 -6.38
N ALA A 159 -9.93 -5.24 -5.11
CA ALA A 159 -11.07 -6.05 -4.69
C ALA A 159 -12.38 -5.58 -5.33
N VAL A 160 -12.62 -4.25 -5.41
CA VAL A 160 -13.78 -3.69 -6.11
C VAL A 160 -13.75 -4.06 -7.58
N TYR A 161 -12.61 -3.85 -8.26
CA TYR A 161 -12.45 -4.17 -9.67
C TYR A 161 -12.75 -5.65 -9.94
N GLY A 162 -12.18 -6.55 -9.12
CA GLY A 162 -12.38 -8.00 -9.27
C GLY A 162 -13.81 -8.47 -8.97
N ALA A 163 -14.47 -7.88 -7.96
CA ALA A 163 -15.79 -8.32 -7.51
C ALA A 163 -16.96 -7.63 -8.25
N ARG A 164 -16.82 -6.34 -8.56
CA ARG A 164 -17.90 -5.48 -9.08
C ARG A 164 -17.63 -4.89 -10.46
N GLY A 165 -16.42 -5.04 -11.00
CA GLY A 165 -16.04 -4.59 -12.34
C GLY A 165 -15.56 -3.14 -12.40
N THR A 166 -15.21 -2.70 -13.62
CA THR A 166 -14.50 -1.44 -13.87
C THR A 166 -15.28 -0.20 -13.47
N ARG A 167 -16.59 -0.13 -13.77
CA ARG A 167 -17.43 1.04 -13.43
C ARG A 167 -17.48 1.28 -11.93
N ALA A 168 -17.65 0.21 -11.15
CA ALA A 168 -17.65 0.26 -9.69
C ALA A 168 -16.29 0.69 -9.14
N CYS A 169 -15.19 0.26 -9.78
CA CYS A 169 -13.84 0.69 -9.41
C CYS A 169 -13.64 2.19 -9.62
N VAL A 170 -14.09 2.74 -10.75
CA VAL A 170 -14.02 4.18 -11.02
C VAL A 170 -14.81 4.97 -9.98
N VAL A 171 -16.04 4.55 -9.66
CA VAL A 171 -16.86 5.18 -8.62
C VAL A 171 -16.17 5.11 -7.26
N ALA A 172 -15.58 3.97 -6.90
CA ALA A 172 -14.85 3.84 -5.64
C ALA A 172 -13.62 4.76 -5.59
N ALA A 173 -12.84 4.84 -6.66
CA ALA A 173 -11.64 5.66 -6.73
C ALA A 173 -11.97 7.16 -6.65
N VAL A 174 -12.93 7.64 -7.47
CA VAL A 174 -13.37 9.04 -7.46
C VAL A 174 -14.03 9.38 -6.11
N GLY A 175 -14.91 8.51 -5.61
CA GLY A 175 -15.56 8.70 -4.31
C GLY A 175 -14.55 8.77 -3.16
N SER A 176 -13.56 7.86 -3.14
CA SER A 176 -12.51 7.89 -2.11
C SER A 176 -11.65 9.15 -2.18
N PHE A 177 -11.36 9.65 -3.39
CA PHE A 177 -10.60 10.87 -3.59
C PHE A 177 -11.38 12.09 -3.08
N VAL A 178 -12.66 12.20 -3.42
CA VAL A 178 -13.55 13.27 -2.94
C VAL A 178 -13.67 13.26 -1.41
N VAL A 179 -13.83 12.08 -0.79
CA VAL A 179 -13.90 11.96 0.67
C VAL A 179 -12.58 12.39 1.32
N ALA A 180 -11.44 11.91 0.81
CA ALA A 180 -10.13 12.27 1.34
C ALA A 180 -9.86 13.78 1.22
N TYR A 181 -10.18 14.37 0.08
CA TYR A 181 -10.06 15.81 -0.16
C TYR A 181 -11.00 16.61 0.76
N GLY A 182 -12.26 16.19 0.88
CA GLY A 182 -13.24 16.83 1.75
C GLY A 182 -12.83 16.82 3.22
N VAL A 183 -12.29 15.70 3.71
CA VAL A 183 -11.74 15.60 5.07
C VAL A 183 -10.55 16.56 5.25
N GLY A 184 -9.65 16.64 4.26
CA GLY A 184 -8.56 17.61 4.28
C GLY A 184 -9.05 19.06 4.34
N ALA A 185 -10.06 19.42 3.55
CA ALA A 185 -10.67 20.74 3.56
C ALA A 185 -11.33 21.07 4.91
N VAL A 186 -12.03 20.11 5.53
CA VAL A 186 -12.61 20.28 6.87
C VAL A 186 -11.53 20.55 7.91
N PHE A 187 -10.41 19.84 7.86
CA PHE A 187 -9.30 20.11 8.78
C PHE A 187 -8.68 21.49 8.60
N MET A 188 -8.59 21.99 7.37
CA MET A 188 -8.14 23.37 7.12
C MET A 188 -9.10 24.41 7.70
N VAL A 189 -10.42 24.19 7.60
CA VAL A 189 -11.43 25.09 8.18
C VAL A 189 -11.39 25.08 9.72
N LEU A 190 -10.99 23.98 10.32
CA LEU A 190 -10.90 23.83 11.78
C LEU A 190 -9.55 24.29 12.37
N ASP A 191 -8.71 24.98 11.59
CA ASP A 191 -7.37 25.43 11.98
C ASP A 191 -6.47 24.31 12.54
N VAL A 192 -6.68 23.06 12.08
CA VAL A 192 -5.83 21.94 12.46
C VAL A 192 -4.54 22.02 11.67
N ASN A 193 -3.41 22.24 12.36
CA ASN A 193 -2.10 22.34 11.73
C ASN A 193 -1.62 20.96 11.23
N ILE A 194 -1.90 20.68 9.95
CA ILE A 194 -1.43 19.48 9.26
C ILE A 194 -0.08 19.79 8.60
N ALA A 195 0.99 19.63 9.37
CA ALA A 195 2.35 19.67 8.84
C ALA A 195 2.79 18.26 8.38
N ALA A 196 3.45 18.20 7.22
CA ALA A 196 4.14 17.00 6.77
C ALA A 196 5.60 17.01 7.26
N PRO A 197 6.19 15.85 7.59
CA PRO A 197 5.55 14.52 7.62
C PRO A 197 4.75 14.26 8.91
N TRP A 198 5.00 15.00 10.00
CA TRP A 198 4.29 14.84 11.28
C TRP A 198 3.57 16.14 11.68
N PRO A 199 2.29 16.09 12.13
CA PRO A 199 1.42 14.91 12.35
C PRO A 199 0.62 14.46 11.12
N GLY A 200 0.86 15.04 9.94
CA GLY A 200 0.01 14.85 8.76
C GLY A 200 -0.05 13.42 8.24
N VAL A 201 1.07 12.70 8.11
CA VAL A 201 1.09 11.32 7.58
C VAL A 201 0.23 10.37 8.41
N PRO A 202 0.32 10.33 9.76
CA PRO A 202 -0.59 9.55 10.59
C PRO A 202 -2.08 9.88 10.40
N MET A 203 -2.42 11.17 10.32
CA MET A 203 -3.80 11.61 10.13
C MET A 203 -4.36 11.13 8.78
N PHE A 204 -3.60 11.32 7.70
CA PHE A 204 -3.99 10.82 6.37
C PHE A 204 -4.05 9.30 6.32
N ALA A 205 -3.15 8.59 6.99
CA ALA A 205 -3.18 7.13 7.06
C ALA A 205 -4.44 6.60 7.72
N ALA A 206 -4.92 7.26 8.79
CA ALA A 206 -6.18 6.92 9.40
C ALA A 206 -7.35 7.09 8.42
N VAL A 207 -7.41 8.22 7.72
CA VAL A 207 -8.46 8.50 6.71
C VAL A 207 -8.44 7.46 5.59
N VAL A 208 -7.27 7.19 5.00
CA VAL A 208 -7.10 6.22 3.91
C VAL A 208 -7.50 4.81 4.36
N CYS A 209 -7.11 4.39 5.57
CA CYS A 209 -7.49 3.09 6.12
C CYS A 209 -9.01 2.96 6.33
N VAL A 210 -9.66 4.00 6.87
CA VAL A 210 -11.12 4.01 7.08
C VAL A 210 -11.85 3.94 5.74
N VAL A 211 -11.51 4.81 4.78
CA VAL A 211 -12.14 4.84 3.46
C VAL A 211 -11.92 3.53 2.71
N SER A 212 -10.69 3.00 2.73
CA SER A 212 -10.37 1.72 2.10
C SER A 212 -11.11 0.56 2.77
N GLY A 213 -11.28 0.58 4.09
CA GLY A 213 -12.07 -0.40 4.83
C GLY A 213 -13.55 -0.38 4.42
N LEU A 214 -14.14 0.80 4.25
CA LEU A 214 -15.52 0.97 3.76
C LEU A 214 -15.67 0.47 2.31
N VAL A 215 -14.74 0.85 1.43
CA VAL A 215 -14.69 0.41 0.03
C VAL A 215 -14.54 -1.11 -0.05
N LEU A 216 -13.70 -1.70 0.79
CA LEU A 216 -13.48 -3.13 0.84
C LEU A 216 -14.69 -3.87 1.39
N ALA A 217 -15.32 -3.36 2.46
CA ALA A 217 -16.58 -3.91 2.97
C ALA A 217 -17.66 -3.88 1.88
N TRP A 218 -17.77 -2.79 1.13
CA TRP A 218 -18.66 -2.69 -0.02
C TRP A 218 -18.30 -3.71 -1.11
N ALA A 219 -17.03 -3.84 -1.50
CA ALA A 219 -16.57 -4.83 -2.48
C ALA A 219 -16.93 -6.26 -2.06
N LEU A 220 -16.80 -6.56 -0.76
CA LEU A 220 -16.99 -7.89 -0.21
C LEU A 220 -18.45 -8.23 0.11
N ARG A 221 -19.35 -7.25 0.19
CA ARG A 221 -20.80 -7.49 0.35
C ARG A 221 -21.31 -8.38 -0.79
N THR A 222 -21.82 -9.54 -0.40
CA THR A 222 -22.36 -10.59 -1.26
C THR A 222 -23.53 -10.08 -2.09
N GLN A 223 -23.36 -9.98 -3.41
CA GLN A 223 -24.41 -10.48 -4.28
C GLN A 223 -24.13 -11.97 -4.43
N ARG A 224 -25.06 -12.84 -4.02
CA ARG A 224 -24.98 -14.27 -4.34
C ARG A 224 -24.90 -14.37 -5.86
N ARG A 225 -23.70 -14.54 -6.41
CA ARG A 225 -23.58 -14.99 -7.80
C ARG A 225 -24.01 -16.45 -7.79
N PRO A 226 -24.99 -16.85 -8.61
CA PRO A 226 -25.32 -18.26 -8.74
C PRO A 226 -24.03 -19.00 -9.08
N MET A 227 -23.72 -20.06 -8.33
CA MET A 227 -22.63 -20.95 -8.68
C MET A 227 -22.84 -21.37 -10.13
N PRO A 228 -21.81 -21.35 -10.99
CA PRO A 228 -21.92 -22.04 -12.27
C PRO A 228 -22.27 -23.49 -11.94
N ALA A 229 -23.44 -23.93 -12.39
CA ALA A 229 -23.85 -25.32 -12.29
C ALA A 229 -22.84 -26.13 -13.10
N VAL A 230 -21.77 -26.58 -12.44
CA VAL A 230 -20.94 -27.65 -12.97
C VAL A 230 -21.80 -28.88 -12.84
N VAL A 231 -22.64 -29.11 -13.86
CA VAL A 231 -23.24 -30.42 -14.08
C VAL A 231 -22.07 -31.32 -14.44
N PRO A 232 -21.71 -32.33 -13.62
CA PRO A 232 -20.81 -33.35 -14.11
C PRO A 232 -21.53 -34.00 -15.30
N GLU A 233 -21.00 -33.81 -16.51
CA GLU A 233 -21.36 -34.67 -17.63
C GLU A 233 -20.97 -36.08 -17.20
N LEU A 234 -21.97 -36.86 -16.76
CA LEU A 234 -21.83 -38.28 -16.54
C LEU A 234 -21.55 -38.90 -17.92
N PRO A 235 -20.35 -39.47 -18.14
CA PRO A 235 -20.09 -40.16 -19.38
C PRO A 235 -20.92 -41.44 -19.37
N GLY A 236 -21.93 -41.54 -20.23
CA GLY A 236 -22.53 -42.83 -20.58
C GLY A 236 -24.03 -43.03 -20.39
N VAL A 237 -24.89 -42.01 -20.45
CA VAL A 237 -26.33 -42.24 -20.64
C VAL A 237 -26.70 -41.94 -22.09
N THR A 238 -26.59 -42.96 -22.94
CA THR A 238 -27.23 -42.95 -24.25
C THR A 238 -28.75 -42.90 -24.07
N PRO A 239 -29.48 -42.00 -24.74
CA PRO A 239 -30.93 -42.00 -24.69
C PRO A 239 -31.43 -43.28 -25.38
N GLY A 240 -32.05 -44.16 -24.60
CA GLY A 240 -32.67 -45.37 -25.08
C GLY A 240 -33.68 -45.06 -26.19
N HIS A 241 -33.45 -45.68 -27.34
CA HIS A 241 -34.38 -45.72 -28.47
C HIS A 241 -35.69 -46.35 -27.98
N ARG A 242 -36.77 -45.56 -27.96
CA ARG A 242 -38.14 -46.07 -28.02
C ARG A 242 -38.60 -45.89 -29.45
N GLY A 243 -38.87 -47.00 -30.12
CA GLY A 243 -39.33 -47.10 -31.51
C GLY A 243 -39.11 -48.50 -32.00
#